data_AF-A0A1A9D3B7-F1
#
_entry.id   AF-A0A1A9D3B7-F1
#
_cell.length_a   1.000
_cell.length_b   1.000
_cell.length_c   1.000
_cell.angle_alpha   90.00
_cell.angle_beta   90.00
_cell.angle_gamma   90.00
#
_symmetry.space_group_name_H-M   'P 1'
#
loop_
_entity.id
_entity.type
_entity.pdbx_description
1 polymer ?
#
loop_
_entity_poly.entity_id
_entity_poly.type
_entity_poly.pdbx_seq_one_letter_code
_entity_poly.pdbx_strand_id
1 'polypeptide(L)'
;MLGDDTTTENRLRLLQAEFTQYQRTRPDPTGRTATRTEAAAPINLDTLDYMATAVARMIKHTQAAVPGIDPYAGPLLGLYDWAREHTAHLDEHRQRAREALIYRQGLEHAIAAGDTTVVSKHPCPECGCWGLIWREERRKAVCVNHYCVNTKGLSHAWTLERLAREHIAAKSAVTSRAT
;
A
#
# COMPACT_ATOMS: atom_id res chain seq x y z
N MET A 1 -3.54 15.90 -16.53
CA MET A 1 -4.72 15.08 -16.20
C MET A 1 -4.35 13.61 -16.33
N LEU A 2 -4.35 12.86 -15.24
CA LEU A 2 -4.41 11.39 -15.20
C LEU A 2 -4.80 11.04 -13.75
N GLY A 3 -6.00 10.51 -13.58
CA GLY A 3 -6.61 10.25 -12.29
C GLY A 3 -5.95 9.05 -11.60
N ASP A 4 -5.45 9.29 -10.39
CA ASP A 4 -4.87 8.25 -9.53
C ASP A 4 -5.90 7.64 -8.57
N ASP A 5 -7.06 8.26 -8.40
CA ASP A 5 -8.07 7.81 -7.42
C ASP A 5 -8.77 6.51 -7.84
N THR A 6 -8.80 6.20 -9.14
CA THR A 6 -9.32 4.95 -9.69
C THR A 6 -8.37 3.75 -9.52
N THR A 7 -7.21 3.89 -8.87
CA THR A 7 -6.24 2.79 -8.73
C THR A 7 -6.25 2.10 -7.37
N THR A 8 -6.39 2.82 -6.25
CA THR A 8 -6.32 2.20 -4.91
C THR A 8 -7.57 1.40 -4.57
N GLU A 9 -8.75 1.98 -4.80
CA GLU A 9 -10.04 1.29 -4.60
C GLU A 9 -10.19 0.10 -5.54
N ASN A 10 -9.79 0.28 -6.80
CA ASN A 10 -9.83 -0.80 -7.76
C ASN A 10 -8.84 -1.92 -7.39
N ARG A 11 -7.67 -1.60 -6.81
CA ARG A 11 -6.73 -2.61 -6.28
C ARG A 11 -7.27 -3.32 -5.05
N LEU A 12 -7.92 -2.62 -4.12
CA LEU A 12 -8.59 -3.25 -2.98
C LEU A 12 -9.72 -4.19 -3.45
N ARG A 13 -10.46 -3.79 -4.49
CA ARG A 13 -11.48 -4.63 -5.12
C ARG A 13 -10.89 -5.85 -5.83
N LEU A 14 -9.80 -5.66 -6.59
CA LEU A 14 -9.09 -6.75 -7.26
C LEU A 14 -8.55 -7.75 -6.25
N LEU A 15 -7.96 -7.27 -5.15
CA LEU A 15 -7.59 -8.13 -4.03
C LEU A 15 -8.77 -8.89 -3.46
N GLN A 16 -9.89 -8.21 -3.17
CA GLN A 16 -11.07 -8.87 -2.63
C GLN A 16 -11.58 -9.95 -3.60
N ALA A 17 -11.60 -9.69 -4.90
CA ALA A 17 -12.03 -10.63 -5.93
C ALA A 17 -11.04 -11.80 -6.13
N GLU A 18 -9.75 -11.51 -6.19
CA GLU A 18 -8.68 -12.50 -6.43
C GLU A 18 -8.51 -13.44 -5.22
N PHE A 19 -8.68 -12.94 -4.00
CA PHE A 19 -8.60 -13.76 -2.79
C PHE A 19 -9.92 -14.46 -2.41
N THR A 20 -11.06 -14.06 -2.98
CA THR A 20 -12.31 -14.85 -2.92
C THR A 20 -12.40 -15.90 -4.03
N GLN A 21 -11.63 -15.75 -5.11
CA GLN A 21 -11.51 -16.73 -6.18
C GLN A 21 -10.32 -17.66 -5.94
N TYR A 22 -10.60 -18.81 -5.31
CA TYR A 22 -9.84 -20.07 -5.39
C TYR A 22 -8.35 -19.96 -5.80
N GLN A 23 -7.40 -20.06 -4.85
CA GLN A 23 -5.99 -20.26 -5.16
C GLN A 23 -5.80 -21.59 -5.92
N ARG A 24 -5.72 -21.54 -7.25
CA ARG A 24 -5.16 -22.64 -8.04
C ARG A 24 -3.64 -22.61 -7.87
N THR A 25 -3.16 -23.12 -6.74
CA THR A 25 -1.75 -23.45 -6.57
C THR A 25 -1.43 -24.51 -7.62
N ARG A 26 -0.68 -24.13 -8.66
CA ARG A 26 -0.19 -25.04 -9.68
C ARG A 26 0.70 -26.09 -8.99
N PRO A 27 0.51 -27.40 -9.23
CA PRO A 27 1.39 -28.41 -8.65
C PRO A 27 2.82 -28.14 -9.11
N ASP A 28 3.74 -28.05 -8.15
CA ASP A 28 5.18 -28.12 -8.40
C ASP A 28 5.49 -29.47 -9.09
N PRO A 29 6.11 -29.48 -10.29
CA PRO A 29 6.43 -30.73 -10.98
C PRO A 29 7.55 -31.54 -10.31
N THR A 30 8.17 -31.07 -9.22
CA THR A 30 9.39 -31.70 -8.65
C THR A 30 9.34 -32.09 -7.17
N GLY A 31 8.25 -31.85 -6.44
CA GLY A 31 8.17 -32.12 -5.01
C GLY A 31 7.22 -33.27 -4.64
N ARG A 32 7.73 -34.29 -3.92
CA ARG A 32 6.87 -35.22 -3.15
C ARG A 32 6.24 -34.45 -1.98
N THR A 33 5.09 -33.83 -2.19
CA THR A 33 4.33 -33.15 -1.14
C THR A 33 3.36 -34.12 -0.50
N ALA A 34 3.31 -34.15 0.84
CA ALA A 34 2.33 -34.93 1.60
C ALA A 34 0.91 -34.62 1.11
N THR A 35 0.10 -35.65 0.87
CA THR A 35 -1.30 -35.51 0.47
C THR A 35 -2.05 -34.78 1.58
N ARG A 36 -2.41 -33.53 1.33
CA ARG A 36 -3.19 -32.72 2.28
C ARG A 36 -4.57 -33.37 2.42
N THR A 37 -4.89 -33.90 3.60
CA THR A 37 -6.14 -34.63 3.89
C THR A 37 -7.33 -33.71 4.18
N GLU A 38 -7.11 -32.40 4.19
CA GLU A 38 -8.13 -31.39 4.45
C GLU A 38 -8.22 -30.43 3.26
N ALA A 39 -9.45 -30.11 2.86
CA ALA A 39 -9.70 -29.07 1.87
C ALA A 39 -9.14 -27.74 2.39
N ALA A 40 -8.34 -27.05 1.57
CA ALA A 40 -7.89 -25.71 1.91
C ALA A 40 -9.11 -24.82 2.20
N ALA A 41 -9.05 -24.03 3.28
CA ALA A 41 -10.11 -23.07 3.59
C ALA A 41 -10.40 -22.24 2.32
N PRO A 42 -11.67 -22.05 1.92
CA PRO A 42 -12.03 -21.39 0.66
C PRO A 42 -11.54 -19.95 0.54
N ILE A 43 -11.10 -19.34 1.65
CA ILE A 43 -10.69 -17.94 1.77
C ILE A 43 -9.35 -17.88 2.51
N ASN A 44 -8.43 -17.03 2.02
CA ASN A 44 -7.19 -16.72 2.71
C ASN A 44 -7.48 -15.82 3.93
N LEU A 45 -7.42 -16.39 5.13
CA LEU A 45 -7.69 -15.67 6.39
C LEU A 45 -6.71 -14.53 6.65
N ASP A 46 -5.43 -14.70 6.27
CA ASP A 46 -4.42 -13.65 6.46
C ASP A 46 -4.75 -12.39 5.65
N THR A 47 -5.35 -12.55 4.47
CA THR A 47 -5.80 -11.43 3.64
C THR A 47 -6.99 -10.71 4.27
N LEU A 48 -7.94 -11.44 4.87
CA LEU A 48 -9.07 -10.84 5.56
C LEU A 48 -8.63 -10.04 6.80
N ASP A 49 -7.74 -10.61 7.60
CA ASP A 49 -7.17 -9.95 8.78
C ASP A 49 -6.39 -8.69 8.38
N TYR A 50 -5.64 -8.76 7.27
CA TYR A 50 -4.97 -7.61 6.70
C TYR A 50 -5.96 -6.51 6.28
N MET A 51 -7.02 -6.85 5.55
CA MET A 51 -8.04 -5.89 5.12
C MET A 51 -8.72 -5.23 6.32
N ALA A 52 -9.13 -6.01 7.32
CA ALA A 52 -9.73 -5.47 8.56
C ALA A 52 -8.77 -4.50 9.28
N THR A 53 -7.48 -4.86 9.34
CA THR A 53 -6.44 -4.00 9.93
C THR A 53 -6.24 -2.71 9.13
N ALA A 54 -6.26 -2.77 7.79
CA ALA A 54 -6.14 -1.60 6.93
C ALA A 54 -7.32 -0.64 7.10
N VAL A 55 -8.54 -1.17 7.16
CA VAL A 55 -9.77 -0.39 7.40
C VAL A 55 -9.71 0.29 8.76
N ALA A 56 -9.44 -0.47 9.83
CA ALA A 56 -9.33 0.06 11.18
C ALA A 56 -8.27 1.17 11.29
N ARG A 57 -7.15 1.03 10.57
CA ARG A 57 -6.10 2.06 10.52
C ARG A 57 -6.59 3.35 9.89
N MET A 58 -7.36 3.27 8.80
CA MET A 58 -7.92 4.46 8.15
C MET A 58 -8.97 5.14 9.03
N ILE A 59 -9.92 4.38 9.59
CA ILE A 59 -10.94 4.92 10.50
C ILE A 59 -10.29 5.63 11.69
N LYS A 60 -9.32 4.98 12.34
CA LYS A 60 -8.58 5.56 13.47
C LYS A 60 -7.84 6.83 13.08
N HIS A 61 -7.22 6.87 11.89
CA HIS A 61 -6.52 8.06 11.41
C HIS A 61 -7.49 9.23 11.19
N THR A 62 -8.63 8.98 10.55
CA THR A 62 -9.66 10.00 10.32
C THR A 62 -10.25 10.50 11.64
N GLN A 63 -10.60 9.62 12.58
CA GLN A 63 -11.11 10.00 13.90
C GLN A 63 -10.09 10.78 14.74
N ALA A 64 -8.81 10.45 14.64
CA ALA A 64 -7.76 11.22 15.30
C ALA A 64 -7.63 12.63 14.71
N ALA A 65 -7.91 12.81 13.42
CA ALA A 65 -7.87 14.09 12.74
C ALA A 65 -9.14 14.93 12.97
N VAL A 66 -10.29 14.26 13.12
CA VAL A 66 -11.62 14.85 13.32
C VAL A 66 -12.30 14.16 14.50
N PRO A 67 -12.08 14.63 15.74
CA PRO A 67 -12.69 14.04 16.92
C PRO A 67 -14.22 14.12 16.87
N GLY A 68 -14.90 13.04 17.28
CA GLY A 68 -16.37 12.99 17.38
C GLY A 68 -17.09 12.54 16.11
N ILE A 69 -16.36 12.19 15.05
CA ILE A 69 -16.95 11.53 13.87
C ILE A 69 -17.27 10.06 14.17
N ASP A 70 -18.45 9.63 13.72
CA ASP A 70 -18.83 8.23 13.76
C ASP A 70 -17.90 7.35 12.90
N PRO A 71 -17.60 6.12 13.35
CA PRO A 71 -16.78 5.21 12.56
C PRO A 71 -17.46 4.85 11.24
N TYR A 72 -16.66 4.70 10.19
CA TYR A 72 -17.17 4.27 8.89
C TYR A 72 -17.81 2.87 8.97
N ALA A 73 -19.08 2.76 8.57
CA ALA A 73 -19.85 1.51 8.55
C ALA A 73 -20.35 1.14 7.14
N GLY A 74 -19.87 1.83 6.10
CA GLY A 74 -20.27 1.59 4.71
C GLY A 74 -19.44 0.50 4.00
N PRO A 75 -19.69 0.29 2.70
CA PRO A 75 -18.92 -0.62 1.86
C PRO A 75 -17.45 -0.21 1.73
N LEU A 76 -16.51 -1.15 1.62
CA LEU A 76 -15.06 -0.85 1.52
C LEU A 76 -14.68 0.18 0.45
N LEU A 77 -15.40 0.21 -0.67
CA LEU A 77 -15.18 1.17 -1.77
C LEU A 77 -15.33 2.62 -1.31
N GLY A 78 -16.28 2.92 -0.42
CA GLY A 78 -16.52 4.29 0.03
C GLY A 78 -15.64 4.73 1.20
N LEU A 79 -14.74 3.87 1.70
CA LEU A 79 -13.90 4.18 2.87
C LEU A 79 -12.95 5.35 2.60
N TYR A 80 -12.30 5.36 1.43
CA TYR A 80 -11.31 6.39 1.10
C TYR A 80 -11.97 7.72 0.78
N ASP A 81 -13.07 7.69 0.03
CA ASP A 81 -13.89 8.87 -0.22
C ASP A 81 -14.47 9.46 1.07
N TRP A 82 -15.00 8.61 1.96
CA TRP A 82 -15.43 9.04 3.29
C TRP A 82 -14.29 9.73 4.07
N ALA A 83 -13.09 9.14 4.06
CA ALA A 83 -11.95 9.73 4.75
C ALA A 83 -11.57 11.09 4.14
N ARG A 84 -11.60 11.22 2.81
CA ARG A 84 -11.33 12.49 2.10
C ARG A 84 -12.37 13.55 2.42
N GLU A 85 -13.64 13.22 2.30
CA GLU A 85 -14.76 14.13 2.57
C GLU A 85 -14.65 14.72 3.97
N HIS A 86 -14.47 13.87 4.98
CA HIS A 86 -14.45 14.30 6.38
C HIS A 86 -13.19 15.05 6.77
N THR A 87 -12.12 15.00 5.99
CA THR A 87 -10.87 15.71 6.28
C THR A 87 -10.55 16.80 5.27
N ALA A 88 -11.45 17.09 4.32
CA ALA A 88 -11.26 18.08 3.27
C ALA A 88 -11.10 19.51 3.82
N HIS A 89 -11.68 19.78 5.00
CA HIS A 89 -11.62 21.08 5.65
C HIS A 89 -10.34 21.31 6.48
N LEU A 90 -9.52 20.26 6.67
CA LEU A 90 -8.30 20.36 7.47
C LEU A 90 -7.19 21.10 6.72
N ASP A 91 -6.15 21.52 7.44
CA ASP A 91 -4.97 22.13 6.83
C ASP A 91 -4.28 21.17 5.84
N GLU A 92 -3.53 21.75 4.90
CA GLU A 92 -2.89 21.03 3.81
C GLU A 92 -1.91 19.95 4.31
N HIS A 93 -1.26 20.15 5.46
CA HIS A 93 -0.35 19.15 6.01
C HIS A 93 -1.12 17.91 6.48
N ARG A 94 -2.28 18.08 7.13
CA ARG A 94 -3.16 16.95 7.49
C ARG A 94 -3.75 16.26 6.26
N GLN A 95 -4.15 17.03 5.24
CA GLN A 95 -4.62 16.45 3.98
C GLN A 95 -3.53 15.61 3.29
N ARG A 96 -2.28 16.11 3.25
CA ARG A 96 -1.12 15.36 2.73
C ARG A 96 -0.84 14.09 3.53
N ALA A 97 -0.97 14.14 4.85
CA ALA A 97 -0.80 12.97 5.71
C ALA A 97 -1.85 11.88 5.40
N ARG A 98 -3.12 12.27 5.19
CA ARG A 98 -4.17 11.35 4.73
C ARG A 98 -3.85 10.74 3.38
N GLU A 99 -3.52 11.55 2.37
CA GLU A 99 -3.21 11.02 1.03
C GLU A 99 -2.00 10.09 1.06
N ALA A 100 -1.00 10.37 1.89
CA ALA A 100 0.14 9.46 2.09
C ALA A 100 -0.30 8.13 2.72
N LEU A 101 -1.27 8.14 3.64
CA LEU A 101 -1.82 6.91 4.22
C LEU A 101 -2.61 6.10 3.17
N ILE A 102 -3.48 6.75 2.39
CA ILE A 102 -4.23 6.12 1.30
C ILE A 102 -3.26 5.48 0.29
N TYR A 103 -2.26 6.25 -0.14
CA TYR A 103 -1.26 5.79 -1.10
C TYR A 103 -0.44 4.61 -0.55
N ARG A 104 0.01 4.69 0.72
CA ARG A 104 0.71 3.60 1.40
C ARG A 104 -0.14 2.33 1.38
N GLN A 105 -1.43 2.42 1.73
CA GLN A 105 -2.31 1.26 1.67
C GLN A 105 -2.42 0.72 0.25
N GLY A 106 -2.53 1.57 -0.76
CA GLY A 106 -2.48 1.14 -2.17
C GLY A 106 -1.21 0.36 -2.55
N LEU A 107 -0.04 0.72 -2.00
CA LEU A 107 1.19 -0.06 -2.17
C LEU A 107 1.16 -1.39 -1.44
N GLU A 108 0.71 -1.38 -0.17
CA GLU A 108 0.57 -2.61 0.63
C GLU A 108 -0.39 -3.59 -0.06
N HIS A 109 -1.50 -3.09 -0.62
CA HIS A 109 -2.46 -3.87 -1.39
C HIS A 109 -1.83 -4.51 -2.63
N ALA A 110 -1.10 -3.73 -3.44
CA ALA A 110 -0.47 -4.27 -4.63
C ALA A 110 0.58 -5.35 -4.30
N ILE A 111 1.38 -5.14 -3.24
CA ILE A 111 2.34 -6.14 -2.77
C ILE A 111 1.63 -7.40 -2.28
N ALA A 112 0.52 -7.27 -1.54
CA ALA A 112 -0.29 -8.41 -1.10
C ALA A 112 -0.90 -9.19 -2.29
N ALA A 113 -1.18 -8.53 -3.41
CA ALA A 113 -1.61 -9.15 -4.67
C ALA A 113 -0.44 -9.79 -5.46
N GLY A 114 0.80 -9.68 -4.97
CA GLY A 114 2.00 -10.15 -5.66
C GLY A 114 2.63 -9.14 -6.63
N ASP A 115 2.02 -7.97 -6.86
CA ASP A 115 2.62 -6.89 -7.64
C ASP A 115 3.63 -6.11 -6.79
N THR A 116 4.85 -6.61 -6.73
CA THR A 116 5.98 -5.93 -6.10
C THR A 116 6.60 -4.83 -6.97
N THR A 117 6.24 -4.75 -8.26
CA THR A 117 6.77 -3.76 -9.21
C THR A 117 6.26 -2.36 -8.95
N VAL A 118 5.20 -2.21 -8.13
CA VAL A 118 4.76 -0.89 -7.67
C VAL A 118 5.86 -0.12 -6.95
N VAL A 119 6.78 -0.81 -6.27
CA VAL A 119 7.89 -0.19 -5.55
C VAL A 119 8.94 0.38 -6.52
N SER A 120 9.18 -0.27 -7.66
CA SER A 120 10.16 0.21 -8.65
C SER A 120 9.68 1.44 -9.43
N LYS A 121 8.40 1.81 -9.30
CA LYS A 121 7.83 3.04 -9.85
C LYS A 121 8.15 4.28 -9.00
N HIS A 122 8.98 4.12 -7.97
CA HIS A 122 9.44 5.22 -7.13
C HIS A 122 10.94 5.46 -7.31
N PRO A 123 11.37 6.73 -7.37
CA PRO A 123 12.78 7.05 -7.24
C PRO A 123 13.24 6.76 -5.80
N CYS A 124 14.51 6.40 -5.64
CA CYS A 124 15.12 6.23 -4.33
C CYS A 124 15.14 7.59 -3.59
N PRO A 125 14.62 7.65 -2.35
CA PRO A 125 14.67 8.84 -1.50
C PRO A 125 16.02 9.55 -1.38
N GLU A 126 17.12 8.79 -1.41
CA GLU A 126 18.46 9.33 -1.15
C GLU A 126 19.18 9.74 -2.44
N CYS A 127 19.24 8.82 -3.42
CA CYS A 127 20.03 9.01 -4.64
C CYS A 127 19.19 9.29 -5.90
N GLY A 128 17.85 9.31 -5.79
CA GLY A 128 16.94 9.59 -6.89
C GLY A 128 16.85 8.50 -7.97
N CYS A 129 17.60 7.40 -7.88
CA CYS A 129 17.59 6.37 -8.92
C CYS A 129 16.32 5.52 -8.90
N TRP A 130 15.94 4.98 -10.06
CA TRP A 130 14.73 4.14 -10.23
C TRP A 130 14.98 2.65 -9.95
N GLY A 131 15.87 2.38 -9.00
CA GLY A 131 16.39 1.05 -8.69
C GLY A 131 15.82 0.47 -7.40
N LEU A 132 14.59 0.83 -7.01
CA LEU A 132 13.98 0.28 -5.81
C LEU A 132 13.36 -1.08 -6.09
N ILE A 133 13.66 -2.05 -5.23
CA ILE A 133 13.03 -3.38 -5.26
C ILE A 133 12.42 -3.71 -3.90
N TRP A 134 11.29 -4.39 -3.89
CA TRP A 134 10.70 -4.89 -2.65
C TRP A 134 11.45 -6.13 -2.14
N ARG A 135 11.77 -6.16 -0.84
CA ARG A 135 12.32 -7.34 -0.15
C ARG A 135 11.32 -7.81 0.88
N GLU A 136 10.65 -8.94 0.60
CA GLU A 136 9.59 -9.48 1.45
C GLU A 136 10.11 -9.84 2.85
N GLU A 137 11.33 -10.41 2.92
CA GLU A 137 11.93 -10.86 4.19
C GLU A 137 12.14 -9.71 5.17
N ARG A 138 12.29 -8.49 4.66
CA ARG A 138 12.51 -7.27 5.45
C ARG A 138 11.32 -6.34 5.44
N ARG A 139 10.28 -6.63 4.66
CA ARG A 139 9.14 -5.74 4.36
C ARG A 139 9.57 -4.31 4.07
N LYS A 140 10.60 -4.16 3.22
CA LYS A 140 11.20 -2.86 2.88
C LYS A 140 11.57 -2.79 1.40
N ALA A 141 11.51 -1.58 0.86
CA ALA A 141 12.05 -1.25 -0.44
C ALA A 141 13.56 -1.00 -0.33
N VAL A 142 14.38 -1.69 -1.10
CA VAL A 142 15.85 -1.58 -1.07
C VAL A 142 16.35 -1.00 -2.38
N CYS A 143 17.29 -0.06 -2.28
CA CYS A 143 17.95 0.49 -3.45
C CYS A 143 19.01 -0.49 -3.99
N VAL A 144 18.95 -0.83 -5.28
CA VAL A 144 19.95 -1.69 -5.93
C VAL A 144 21.20 -0.94 -6.37
N ASN A 145 21.20 0.40 -6.30
CA ASN A 145 22.39 1.18 -6.61
C ASN A 145 23.48 0.94 -5.55
N HIS A 146 24.59 0.33 -5.96
CA HIS A 146 25.73 0.00 -5.08
C HIS A 146 26.39 1.22 -4.46
N TYR A 147 26.18 2.43 -5.02
CA TYR A 147 26.66 3.69 -4.44
C TYR A 147 25.70 4.24 -3.38
N CYS A 148 24.46 3.74 -3.30
CA CYS A 148 23.45 4.16 -2.32
C CYS A 148 23.51 3.26 -1.09
N VAL A 149 24.59 3.44 -0.32
CA VAL A 149 24.87 2.68 0.91
C VAL A 149 24.89 3.58 2.14
N ASN A 150 24.48 3.02 3.27
CA ASN A 150 24.54 3.70 4.56
C ASN A 150 25.96 3.71 5.13
N THR A 151 26.14 4.32 6.31
CA THR A 151 27.44 4.39 7.02
C THR A 151 28.06 3.03 7.35
N LYS A 152 27.30 1.93 7.26
CA LYS A 152 27.74 0.55 7.45
C LYS A 152 28.02 -0.18 6.13
N GLY A 153 27.97 0.51 4.99
CA GLY A 153 28.16 -0.08 3.66
C GLY A 153 26.97 -0.92 3.17
N LEU A 154 25.83 -0.88 3.84
CA LEU A 154 24.63 -1.63 3.43
C LEU A 154 23.72 -0.75 2.57
N SER A 155 23.11 -1.31 1.54
CA SER A 155 22.11 -0.61 0.72
C SER A 155 21.02 0.01 1.58
N HIS A 156 20.64 1.25 1.25
CA HIS A 156 19.52 1.91 1.92
C HIS A 156 18.22 1.14 1.71
N ALA A 157 17.41 1.12 2.78
CA ALA A 157 16.12 0.45 2.80
C ALA A 157 15.04 1.38 3.37
N TRP A 158 13.87 1.38 2.75
CA TRP A 158 12.78 2.31 3.01
C TRP A 158 11.49 1.58 3.33
N THR A 159 10.71 2.16 4.24
CA THR A 159 9.35 1.71 4.51
C THR A 159 8.41 2.24 3.44
N LEU A 160 7.31 1.53 3.18
CA LEU A 160 6.24 2.02 2.28
C LEU A 160 5.66 3.36 2.76
N GLU A 161 5.64 3.58 4.07
CA GLU A 161 5.24 4.86 4.66
C GLU A 161 6.14 6.03 4.22
N ARG A 162 7.46 5.81 4.20
CA ARG A 162 8.39 6.84 3.71
C ARG A 162 8.20 7.09 2.22
N LEU A 163 8.11 6.03 1.41
CA LEU A 163 7.88 6.16 -0.03
C LEU A 163 6.57 6.90 -0.35
N ALA A 164 5.49 6.58 0.38
CA ALA A 164 4.21 7.23 0.19
C ALA A 164 4.26 8.73 0.54
N ARG A 165 4.88 9.09 1.67
CA ARG A 165 5.03 10.51 2.06
C ARG A 165 5.83 11.29 1.03
N GLU A 166 6.95 10.74 0.56
CA GLU A 166 7.78 11.41 -0.45
C GLU A 166 7.08 11.52 -1.80
N HIS A 167 6.32 10.49 -2.21
CA HIS A 167 5.54 10.53 -3.44
C HIS A 167 4.48 11.66 -3.40
N ILE A 168 3.72 11.75 -2.30
CA ILE A 168 2.70 12.80 -2.15
C ILE A 168 3.37 14.18 -2.06
N ALA A 169 4.48 14.31 -1.32
CA ALA A 169 5.22 15.58 -1.25
C ALA A 169 5.72 16.04 -2.62
N ALA A 170 6.26 15.13 -3.44
CA ALA A 170 6.70 15.43 -4.80
C ALA A 170 5.51 15.83 -5.70
N LYS A 171 4.38 15.14 -5.61
CA LYS A 171 3.16 15.43 -6.39
C LYS A 171 2.59 16.82 -6.06
N SER A 172 2.55 17.19 -4.78
CA SER A 172 2.15 18.54 -4.34
C SER A 172 3.09 19.61 -4.87
N ALA A 173 4.41 19.39 -4.82
CA ALA A 173 5.41 20.36 -5.29
C ALA A 173 5.38 20.58 -6.81
N VAL A 174 5.05 19.55 -7.60
CA VAL A 174 4.85 19.70 -9.05
C VAL A 174 3.59 20.52 -9.33
N THR A 175 2.51 20.25 -8.60
CA THR A 175 1.24 20.96 -8.78
C THR A 175 1.37 22.45 -8.46
N SER A 176 2.05 22.79 -7.35
CA SER A 176 2.26 24.19 -6.94
C SER A 176 3.14 25.00 -7.90
N ARG A 177 3.96 24.34 -8.73
CA ARG A 177 4.81 25.01 -9.74
C ARG A 177 4.10 25.27 -11.07
N ALA A 178 2.96 24.62 -11.30
CA ALA A 178 2.20 24.74 -12.55
C ALA A 178 1.11 25.83 -12.48
N THR A 179 0.75 26.25 -11.28
CA THR A 179 -0.08 27.44 -10.96
C THR A 179 0.77 28.67 -10.79
#